data_AF-A0A8C0ANI4-F1
#
_entry.id   AF-A0A8C0ANI4-F1
#
_cell.length_a   1.000
_cell.length_b   1.000
_cell.length_c   1.000
_cell.angle_alpha   90.00
_cell.angle_beta   90.00
_cell.angle_gamma   90.00
#
_symmetry.space_group_name_H-M   'P 1'
#
loop_
_entity.id
_entity.type
_entity.pdbx_description
1 polymer ?
#
loop_
_entity_poly.entity_id
_entity_poly.type
_entity_poly.pdbx_seq_one_letter_code
_entity_poly.pdbx_strand_id
1 'polypeptide(L)'
;RVFQRLTWAHFKQYCEVAIFSAFLKTGDVSTYDAIFKRPEGYNKNLHRCDREHAKGRGLNINEEERARPVAVLSSSEYGRRINKPIEEPIRDHARINHVQAEFYRKNGITCLLEKPSSSLDPC
;
A
#
# COMPACT_ATOMS: atom_id res chain seq x y z
N ARG A 1 -13.93 -5.16 -34.60
CA ARG A 1 -12.76 -4.23 -34.65
C ARG A 1 -13.12 -2.78 -34.33
N VAL A 2 -14.28 -2.25 -34.76
CA VAL A 2 -14.71 -0.86 -34.44
C VAL A 2 -15.02 -0.68 -32.94
N PHE A 3 -15.64 -1.68 -32.30
CA PHE A 3 -16.01 -1.64 -30.88
C PHE A 3 -14.82 -1.48 -29.91
N GLN A 4 -13.66 -2.09 -30.23
CA GLN A 4 -12.43 -1.95 -29.43
C GLN A 4 -11.75 -0.58 -29.57
N ARG A 5 -11.96 0.14 -30.70
CA ARG A 5 -11.38 1.48 -30.89
C ARG A 5 -12.15 2.55 -30.13
N LEU A 6 -13.47 2.42 -30.04
CA LEU A 6 -14.35 3.33 -29.29
C LEU A 6 -14.07 3.26 -27.78
N THR A 7 -13.87 2.05 -27.24
CA THR A 7 -13.50 1.88 -25.82
C THR A 7 -12.12 2.45 -25.51
N TRP A 8 -11.16 2.32 -26.43
CA TRP A 8 -9.83 2.93 -26.30
C TRP A 8 -9.84 4.45 -26.36
N ALA A 9 -10.62 5.05 -27.28
CA ALA A 9 -10.76 6.50 -27.37
C ALA A 9 -11.41 7.08 -26.11
N HIS A 10 -12.47 6.44 -25.61
CA HIS A 10 -13.14 6.85 -24.38
C HIS A 10 -12.23 6.70 -23.15
N PHE A 11 -11.45 5.61 -23.07
CA PHE A 11 -10.46 5.39 -22.00
C PHE A 11 -9.33 6.44 -22.03
N LYS A 12 -8.83 6.80 -23.22
CA LYS A 12 -7.81 7.83 -23.40
C LYS A 12 -8.32 9.21 -22.95
N GLN A 13 -9.53 9.59 -23.37
CA GLN A 13 -10.17 10.84 -22.96
C GLN A 13 -10.37 10.91 -21.43
N TYR A 14 -10.81 9.81 -20.81
CA TYR A 14 -11.01 9.75 -19.36
C TYR A 14 -9.70 9.87 -18.58
N CYS A 15 -8.61 9.25 -19.08
CA CYS A 15 -7.29 9.38 -18.48
C CYS A 15 -6.74 10.81 -18.58
N GLU A 16 -6.89 11.49 -19.73
CA GLU A 16 -6.42 12.87 -19.91
C GLU A 16 -7.14 13.84 -18.95
N VAL A 17 -8.46 13.73 -18.81
CA VAL A 17 -9.26 14.56 -17.89
C VAL A 17 -8.91 14.27 -16.44
N ALA A 18 -8.69 13.00 -16.08
CA ALA A 18 -8.32 12.60 -14.72
C ALA A 18 -6.93 13.13 -14.32
N ILE A 19 -5.93 13.08 -15.21
CA ILE A 19 -4.59 13.63 -14.99
C ILE A 19 -4.67 15.15 -14.77
N PHE A 20 -5.40 15.86 -15.62
CA PHE A 20 -5.55 17.32 -15.51
C PHE A 20 -6.29 17.73 -14.23
N SER A 21 -7.35 17.01 -13.86
CA SER A 21 -8.12 17.30 -12.63
C SER A 21 -7.35 17.04 -11.34
N ALA A 22 -6.37 16.11 -11.33
CA ALA A 22 -5.52 15.85 -10.18
C ALA A 22 -4.51 16.99 -9.95
N PHE A 23 -4.04 17.61 -11.03
CA PHE A 23 -3.15 18.78 -10.96
C PHE A 23 -3.85 20.02 -10.38
N LEU A 24 -5.18 20.10 -10.52
CA LEU A 24 -6.01 21.17 -9.96
C LEU A 24 -6.44 20.93 -8.49
N LYS A 25 -6.07 19.78 -7.89
CA LYS A 25 -6.46 19.43 -6.50
C LYS A 25 -5.38 19.73 -5.46
N THR A 26 -4.18 20.13 -5.87
CA THR A 26 -3.26 20.78 -4.94
C THR A 26 -3.92 22.10 -4.56
N GLY A 27 -4.36 22.24 -3.30
CA GLY A 27 -5.13 23.40 -2.86
C GLY A 27 -4.52 24.70 -3.36
N ASP A 28 -5.37 25.61 -3.86
CA ASP A 28 -4.96 26.86 -4.50
C ASP A 28 -4.14 27.73 -3.52
N VAL A 29 -2.84 27.47 -3.43
CA VAL A 29 -1.90 28.40 -2.82
C VAL A 29 -1.73 29.51 -3.83
N SER A 30 -2.21 30.71 -3.50
CA SER A 30 -2.01 31.86 -4.36
C SER A 30 -0.50 32.03 -4.60
N THR A 31 -0.11 32.31 -5.84
CA THR A 31 1.31 32.53 -6.19
C THR A 31 1.94 33.61 -5.31
N TYR A 32 1.14 34.61 -4.92
CA TYR A 32 1.53 35.62 -3.96
C TYR A 32 1.88 35.02 -2.59
N ASP A 33 0.99 34.25 -1.97
CA ASP A 33 1.24 33.66 -0.66
C ASP A 33 2.46 32.73 -0.67
N ALA A 34 2.68 31.97 -1.75
CA ALA A 34 3.87 31.11 -1.90
C ALA A 34 5.21 31.88 -1.96
N ILE A 35 5.18 33.14 -2.41
CA ILE A 35 6.37 33.99 -2.50
C ILE A 35 6.56 34.77 -1.20
N PHE A 36 5.49 35.33 -0.66
CA PHE A 36 5.56 36.33 0.41
C PHE A 36 5.28 35.77 1.82
N LYS A 37 4.62 34.61 1.97
CA LYS A 37 4.34 33.98 3.26
C LYS A 37 5.21 32.75 3.51
N ARG A 38 6.51 32.82 3.15
CA ARG A 38 7.45 31.74 3.47
C ARG A 38 7.82 31.79 4.95
N PRO A 39 7.98 30.64 5.61
CA PRO A 39 8.43 30.60 7.00
C PRO A 39 9.82 31.21 7.10
N GLU A 40 9.96 32.24 7.93
CA GLU A 40 11.24 32.90 8.19
C GLU A 40 12.13 32.01 9.06
N GLY A 41 13.30 31.62 8.56
CA GLY A 41 14.29 30.87 9.36
C GLY A 41 15.16 29.91 8.56
N TYR A 42 16.39 29.68 9.03
CA TYR A 42 17.33 28.72 8.45
C TYR A 42 17.14 27.33 9.07
N ASN A 43 16.88 26.32 8.25
CA ASN A 43 16.82 24.93 8.69
C ASN A 43 18.15 24.23 8.40
N LYS A 44 18.99 24.07 9.44
CA LYS A 44 20.29 23.40 9.35
C LYS A 44 20.26 21.94 8.86
N ASN A 45 19.09 21.30 8.85
CA ASN A 45 18.90 19.93 8.37
C ASN A 45 18.51 19.87 6.89
N LEU A 46 18.27 21.02 6.24
CA LEU A 46 18.11 21.14 4.80
C LEU A 46 19.47 21.30 4.13
N HIS A 47 19.53 20.93 2.86
CA HIS A 47 20.73 21.10 2.05
C HIS A 47 21.01 22.60 1.81
N ARG A 48 22.27 22.98 1.57
CA ARG A 48 22.72 24.38 1.36
C ARG A 48 21.96 25.17 0.28
N CYS A 49 21.33 24.46 -0.64
CA CYS A 49 20.32 25.06 -1.51
C CYS A 49 19.01 24.80 -0.79
N ASP A 50 18.41 25.81 -0.15
CA ASP A 50 17.18 25.78 0.66
C ASP A 50 15.93 25.36 -0.15
N ARG A 51 16.07 24.31 -0.96
CA ARG A 51 15.01 23.70 -1.73
C ARG A 51 14.16 22.92 -0.73
N GLU A 52 13.01 23.49 -0.39
CA GLU A 52 12.04 22.94 0.57
C GLU A 52 11.77 21.44 0.34
N HIS A 53 11.73 21.01 -0.92
CA HIS A 53 11.48 19.63 -1.33
C HIS A 53 12.73 18.86 -1.82
N ALA A 54 13.92 19.24 -1.37
CA ALA A 54 15.13 18.48 -1.69
C ALA A 54 14.95 16.99 -1.34
N LYS A 55 15.27 16.10 -2.29
CA LYS A 55 15.10 14.64 -2.16
C LYS A 55 13.64 14.20 -1.87
N GLY A 56 12.64 14.99 -2.28
CA GLY A 56 11.23 14.65 -2.09
C GLY A 56 10.72 14.89 -0.66
N ARG A 57 11.46 15.62 0.19
CA ARG A 57 10.99 15.96 1.54
C ARG A 57 9.70 16.78 1.50
N GLY A 58 8.72 16.38 2.31
CA GLY A 58 7.41 17.04 2.38
C GLY A 58 6.49 16.80 1.18
N LEU A 59 6.92 16.00 0.20
CA LEU A 59 6.07 15.55 -0.91
C LEU A 59 5.58 14.14 -0.65
N ASN A 60 4.30 13.88 -0.90
CA ASN A 60 3.72 12.54 -0.74
C ASN A 60 3.68 11.81 -2.09
N ILE A 61 4.86 11.65 -2.67
CA ILE A 61 5.05 11.12 -4.03
C ILE A 61 4.40 9.74 -4.19
N ASN A 62 4.47 8.88 -3.16
CA ASN A 62 3.91 7.54 -3.23
C ASN A 62 2.37 7.56 -3.32
N GLU A 63 1.70 8.35 -2.49
CA GLU A 63 0.23 8.45 -2.55
C GLU A 63 -0.24 9.09 -3.86
N GLU A 64 0.46 10.14 -4.30
CA GLU A 64 0.19 10.81 -5.58
C GLU A 64 0.36 9.86 -6.77
N GLU A 65 1.48 9.13 -6.86
CA GLU A 65 1.73 8.14 -7.92
C GLU A 65 0.70 6.99 -7.89
N ARG A 66 0.28 6.55 -6.70
CA ARG A 66 -0.76 5.52 -6.56
C ARG A 66 -2.14 5.98 -7.02
N ALA A 67 -2.48 7.25 -6.79
CA ALA A 67 -3.75 7.84 -7.19
C ALA A 67 -3.84 8.12 -8.70
N ARG A 68 -2.70 8.26 -9.39
CA ARG A 68 -2.66 8.47 -10.84
C ARG A 68 -3.33 7.31 -11.56
N PRO A 69 -4.20 7.55 -12.56
CA PRO A 69 -4.86 6.49 -13.32
C PRO A 69 -3.84 5.73 -14.19
N VAL A 70 -2.90 6.44 -14.80
CA VAL A 70 -1.86 5.90 -15.69
C VAL A 70 -0.49 6.12 -15.05
N ALA A 71 0.34 5.07 -15.05
CA ALA A 71 1.71 5.16 -14.57
C ALA A 71 2.54 5.99 -15.54
N VAL A 72 3.30 6.96 -15.02
CA VAL A 72 4.15 7.84 -15.84
C VAL A 72 5.52 7.21 -16.10
N LEU A 73 5.99 6.35 -15.19
CA LEU A 73 7.27 5.65 -15.29
C LEU A 73 7.06 4.15 -15.24
N SER A 74 7.95 3.39 -15.89
CA SER A 74 7.94 1.93 -15.82
C SER A 74 8.08 1.41 -14.38
N SER A 75 8.83 2.13 -13.54
CA SER A 75 8.96 1.82 -12.12
C SER A 75 7.71 2.11 -11.29
N SER A 76 6.79 2.98 -11.75
CA SER A 76 5.52 3.22 -11.06
C SER A 76 4.43 2.22 -11.45
N GLU A 77 4.65 1.41 -12.48
CA GLU A 77 3.82 0.24 -12.78
C GLU A 77 4.16 -0.93 -11.85
N TYR A 78 5.45 -1.14 -11.57
CA TYR A 78 5.94 -2.18 -10.68
C TYR A 78 5.56 -1.89 -9.21
N GLY A 79 4.84 -2.81 -8.55
CA GLY A 79 4.36 -2.63 -7.18
C GLY A 79 2.97 -1.98 -7.04
N ARG A 80 2.39 -1.41 -8.11
CA ARG A 80 1.01 -0.86 -8.07
C ARG A 80 -0.04 -1.94 -7.79
N ARG A 81 0.27 -3.19 -8.12
CA ARG A 81 -0.61 -4.36 -7.99
C ARG A 81 -0.32 -5.25 -6.77
N ILE A 82 0.34 -4.74 -5.72
CA ILE A 82 0.62 -5.54 -4.49
C ILE A 82 -0.67 -6.13 -3.89
N ASN A 83 -1.76 -5.35 -3.85
CA ASN A 83 -3.04 -5.80 -3.30
C ASN A 83 -3.95 -6.48 -4.32
N LYS A 84 -3.57 -6.49 -5.61
CA LYS A 84 -4.36 -7.04 -6.72
C LYS A 84 -3.43 -7.72 -7.73
N PRO A 85 -2.72 -8.78 -7.31
CA PRO A 85 -1.78 -9.47 -8.18
C PRO A 85 -2.53 -10.09 -9.38
N ILE A 86 -1.86 -10.16 -10.53
CA ILE A 86 -2.42 -10.74 -11.76
C ILE A 86 -2.54 -12.25 -11.63
N GLU A 87 -1.52 -12.84 -10.99
CA GLU A 87 -1.39 -14.25 -10.74
C GLU A 87 -1.34 -14.48 -9.23
N GLU A 88 -1.98 -15.54 -8.76
CA GLU A 88 -1.91 -15.90 -7.36
C GLU A 88 -0.48 -16.34 -7.02
N PRO A 89 0.14 -15.80 -5.95
CA PRO A 89 1.47 -16.23 -5.55
C PRO A 89 1.44 -17.70 -5.13
N ILE A 90 2.20 -18.54 -5.85
CA ILE A 90 2.31 -19.97 -5.57
C ILE A 90 2.99 -20.18 -4.21
N ARG A 91 2.37 -21.00 -3.35
CA ARG A 91 2.87 -21.28 -1.97
C ARG A 91 3.30 -22.74 -1.77
N ASP A 92 3.54 -23.48 -2.84
CA ASP A 92 3.83 -24.92 -2.81
C ASP A 92 5.02 -25.32 -1.93
N HIS A 93 6.00 -24.42 -1.79
CA HIS A 93 7.20 -24.63 -0.97
C HIS A 93 7.34 -23.60 0.16
N ALA A 94 6.22 -23.13 0.71
CA ALA A 94 6.25 -22.22 1.84
C ALA A 94 6.82 -22.90 3.10
N ARG A 95 7.61 -22.16 3.89
CA ARG A 95 8.09 -22.64 5.19
C ARG A 95 6.90 -22.80 6.14
N ILE A 96 6.76 -24.00 6.71
CA ILE A 96 5.71 -24.33 7.68
C ILE A 96 6.36 -24.47 9.06
N ASN A 97 5.81 -23.77 10.05
CA ASN A 97 6.30 -23.82 11.44
C ASN A 97 5.78 -25.06 12.18
N HIS A 98 6.29 -26.24 11.84
CA HIS A 98 5.89 -27.52 12.44
C HIS A 98 6.07 -27.54 13.96
N VAL A 99 7.23 -27.11 14.47
CA VAL A 99 7.54 -27.12 15.91
C VAL A 99 6.53 -26.31 16.71
N GLN A 100 6.18 -25.11 16.23
CA GLN A 100 5.22 -24.26 16.91
C GLN A 100 3.80 -24.83 16.88
N ALA A 101 3.40 -25.43 15.76
CA ALA A 101 2.07 -26.00 15.58
C ALA A 101 1.87 -27.29 16.39
N GLU A 102 2.89 -28.14 16.48
CA GLU A 102 2.78 -29.47 17.11
C GLU A 102 3.05 -29.44 18.61
N PHE A 103 4.13 -28.79 19.04
CA PHE A 103 4.59 -28.85 20.43
C PHE A 103 3.86 -27.85 21.33
N TYR A 104 3.54 -26.66 20.82
CA TYR A 104 3.00 -25.57 21.63
C TYR A 104 1.50 -25.39 21.36
N ARG A 105 0.66 -26.16 22.07
CA ARG A 105 -0.81 -26.04 22.01
C ARG A 105 -1.30 -25.01 23.03
N LYS A 106 -2.26 -24.16 22.62
CA LYS A 106 -2.88 -23.16 23.51
C LYS A 106 -3.87 -23.76 24.51
N ASN A 107 -4.43 -24.92 24.19
CA ASN A 107 -5.35 -25.64 25.06
C ASN A 107 -4.52 -26.52 26.02
N GLY A 108 -4.92 -26.57 27.29
CA GLY A 108 -4.23 -27.33 28.33
C GLY A 108 -4.07 -28.83 28.00
N ILE A 109 -3.31 -29.52 28.84
CA ILE A 109 -2.94 -30.92 28.65
C ILE A 109 -4.19 -31.81 28.78
N THR A 110 -4.71 -32.32 27.67
CA THR A 110 -5.90 -33.20 27.65
C THR A 110 -5.69 -34.52 28.38
N CYS A 111 -4.43 -34.95 28.58
CA CYS A 111 -4.10 -36.15 29.36
C CYS A 111 -4.09 -35.95 30.89
N LEU A 112 -4.34 -34.75 31.40
CA LEU A 112 -4.57 -34.50 32.83
C LEU A 112 -6.06 -34.37 33.19
N LEU A 113 -6.96 -34.42 32.20
CA LEU A 113 -8.39 -34.50 32.46
C LEU A 113 -8.68 -35.95 32.85
N GLU A 114 -8.73 -36.23 34.16
CA GLU A 114 -9.13 -37.53 34.70
C GLU A 114 -10.34 -38.05 33.93
N LYS A 115 -10.19 -39.19 33.26
CA LYS A 115 -11.36 -39.97 32.84
C LYS A 115 -12.08 -40.32 34.14
N PRO A 116 -13.36 -39.96 34.35
CA PRO A 116 -14.10 -40.45 35.50
C PRO A 116 -14.03 -41.97 35.44
N SER A 117 -13.44 -42.58 36.46
CA SER A 117 -13.32 -44.03 36.57
C SER A 117 -14.72 -44.61 36.45
N SER A 118 -14.91 -45.55 35.52
CA SER A 118 -16.08 -46.42 35.54
C SER A 118 -16.03 -47.16 36.87
N SER A 119 -16.88 -46.76 37.82
CA SER A 119 -17.05 -47.44 39.09
C SER A 119 -17.36 -48.90 38.80
N LEU A 120 -16.47 -49.80 39.22
CA LEU A 120 -16.80 -51.21 39.32
C LEU A 120 -17.61 -51.36 40.61
N ASP A 121 -18.92 -51.43 40.48
CA ASP A 121 -19.80 -51.85 41.57
C ASP A 121 -19.61 -53.37 41.77
N PRO A 122 -19.39 -53.87 43.01
CA PRO A 122 -19.33 -55.30 43.26
C PRO A 122 -20.72 -55.89 43.55
N CYS A 123 -20.89 -57.10 42.99
CA CYS A 123 -21.94 -58.12 43.17
C CYS A 123 -23.23 -57.97 42.34
#